data_AF-A0A537G7R6-F1
#
_entry.id   AF-A0A537G7R6-F1
#
_cell.length_a   1.000
_cell.length_b   1.000
_cell.length_c   1.000
_cell.angle_alpha   90.00
_cell.angle_beta   90.00
_cell.angle_gamma   90.00
#
_symmetry.space_group_name_H-M   'P 1'
#
loop_
_entity.id
_entity.type
_entity.pdbx_description
1 polymer ?
#
loop_
_entity_poly.entity_id
_entity_poly.type
_entity_poly.pdbx_seq_one_letter_code
_entity_poly.pdbx_strand_id
1 'polypeptide(L)'
;MTRWSSSSLLLSLALAFPGLGAAADWGVNVYGLSRHLDRAKARELHVDNELNPGLGLRYRVPRDERLDWIFDTGFYRDSGRNRAFFAGAGASWHATGHLRLAGALTFFKSDTYNRGRAGIAPLPVAVWETRAVSFNLVFFPKVPETNSIATLGFWLTLWPGGW
;
A
#
# COMPACT_ATOMS: atom_id res chain seq x y z
N MET A 1 11.07 8.97 -33.03
CA MET A 1 10.13 8.73 -31.91
C MET A 1 9.37 7.43 -32.21
N THR A 2 9.81 6.31 -31.67
CA THR A 2 9.20 4.99 -31.87
C THR A 2 7.86 4.94 -31.13
N ARG A 3 6.75 4.85 -31.86
CA ARG A 3 5.42 4.60 -31.29
C ARG A 3 5.35 3.13 -30.88
N TRP A 4 5.49 2.87 -29.59
CA TRP A 4 5.23 1.54 -29.04
C TRP A 4 3.72 1.31 -29.12
N SER A 5 3.30 0.26 -29.83
CA SER A 5 1.89 -0.15 -29.81
C SER A 5 1.54 -0.63 -28.40
N SER A 6 0.32 -0.36 -27.93
CA SER A 6 -0.15 -0.80 -26.60
C SER A 6 0.04 -2.31 -26.39
N SER A 7 -0.04 -3.08 -27.48
CA SER A 7 0.18 -4.52 -27.50
C SER A 7 1.65 -4.90 -27.22
N SER A 8 2.61 -4.12 -27.72
CA SER A 8 4.04 -4.34 -27.48
C SER A 8 4.42 -4.07 -26.02
N LEU A 9 3.78 -3.08 -25.38
CA LEU A 9 4.00 -2.77 -23.96
C LEU A 9 3.46 -3.88 -23.05
N LEU A 10 2.24 -4.37 -23.32
CA LEU A 10 1.64 -5.48 -22.58
C LEU A 10 2.44 -6.78 -22.71
N LEU A 11 2.95 -7.07 -23.91
CA LEU A 11 3.81 -8.24 -24.14
C LEU A 11 5.16 -8.12 -23.41
N SER A 12 5.74 -6.91 -23.38
CA SER A 12 6.98 -6.63 -22.64
C SER A 12 6.80 -6.78 -21.13
N LEU A 13 5.65 -6.33 -20.60
CA LEU A 13 5.26 -6.52 -19.20
C LEU A 13 5.05 -8.01 -18.88
N ALA A 14 4.37 -8.76 -19.76
CA ALA A 14 4.16 -10.20 -19.56
C ALA A 14 5.48 -11.00 -19.55
N LEU A 15 6.46 -10.60 -20.38
CA LEU A 15 7.78 -11.25 -20.44
C LEU A 15 8.71 -10.86 -19.27
N ALA A 16 8.46 -9.73 -18.60
CA ALA A 16 9.23 -9.29 -17.43
C ALA A 16 8.91 -10.08 -16.15
N PHE A 17 7.84 -10.89 -16.14
CA PHE A 17 7.45 -11.73 -15.00
C PHE A 17 7.56 -13.22 -15.33
N PRO A 18 8.78 -13.82 -15.40
CA PRO A 18 8.98 -15.24 -15.68
C PRO A 18 8.54 -16.19 -14.54
N GLY A 19 7.57 -15.79 -13.71
CA GLY A 19 7.20 -16.46 -12.47
C GLY A 19 5.70 -16.65 -12.22
N LEU A 20 4.84 -16.51 -13.23
CA LEU A 20 3.38 -16.74 -13.09
C LEU A 20 2.99 -18.19 -12.68
N GLY A 21 3.97 -19.09 -12.52
CA GLY A 21 3.79 -20.42 -11.94
C GLY A 21 4.01 -20.50 -10.41
N ALA A 22 4.38 -19.41 -9.73
CA ALA A 22 4.38 -19.37 -8.27
C ALA A 22 2.93 -19.26 -7.76
N ALA A 23 2.61 -20.00 -6.68
CA ALA A 23 1.30 -19.93 -6.03
C ALA A 23 1.07 -18.49 -5.55
N ALA A 24 0.33 -17.72 -6.34
CA ALA A 24 0.10 -16.32 -6.07
C ALA A 24 -1.22 -16.16 -5.31
N ASP A 25 -1.20 -15.31 -4.30
CA ASP A 25 -2.34 -15.10 -3.42
C ASP A 25 -2.99 -13.75 -3.69
N TRP A 26 -4.31 -13.76 -3.71
CA TRP A 26 -5.13 -12.55 -3.69
C TRP A 26 -5.59 -12.27 -2.26
N GLY A 27 -5.32 -11.07 -1.79
CA GLY A 27 -5.79 -10.55 -0.52
C GLY A 27 -6.75 -9.38 -0.71
N VAL A 28 -7.72 -9.25 0.17
CA VAL A 28 -8.61 -8.08 0.24
C VAL A 28 -8.15 -7.19 1.38
N ASN A 29 -7.76 -5.96 1.05
CA ASN A 29 -7.38 -4.97 2.04
C ASN A 29 -8.61 -4.21 2.54
N VAL A 30 -8.76 -4.11 3.85
CA VAL A 30 -9.81 -3.34 4.54
C VAL A 30 -9.13 -2.22 5.33
N TYR A 31 -9.17 -1.00 4.79
CA TYR A 31 -8.61 0.19 5.43
C TYR A 31 -9.58 0.75 6.45
N GLY A 32 -9.06 1.34 7.55
CA GLY A 32 -9.96 1.89 8.55
C GLY A 32 -9.34 2.82 9.59
N LEU A 33 -8.04 2.74 9.86
CA LEU A 33 -7.45 3.47 10.99
C LEU A 33 -6.17 4.19 10.59
N SER A 34 -5.97 5.36 11.17
CA SER A 34 -4.69 6.06 11.18
C SER A 34 -4.42 6.72 12.53
N ARG A 35 -3.18 7.16 12.73
CA ARG A 35 -2.76 7.92 13.91
C ARG A 35 -1.79 9.01 13.50
N HIS A 36 -2.16 10.26 13.75
CA HIS A 36 -1.28 11.41 13.56
C HIS A 36 -0.31 11.51 14.74
N LEU A 37 1.00 11.61 14.45
CA LEU A 37 2.01 11.78 15.50
C LEU A 37 2.04 13.20 16.06
N ASP A 38 1.62 14.19 15.26
CA ASP A 38 1.39 15.58 15.69
C ASP A 38 -0.12 15.91 15.65
N ARG A 39 -0.82 15.58 16.75
CA ARG A 39 -2.27 15.79 16.85
C ARG A 39 -2.66 17.27 16.96
N ALA A 40 -1.77 18.12 17.48
CA ALA A 40 -2.04 19.55 17.57
C ALA A 40 -2.07 20.15 16.16
N LYS A 41 -1.07 19.83 15.33
CA LYS A 41 -1.02 20.26 13.93
C LYS A 41 -2.16 19.66 13.10
N ALA A 42 -2.51 18.40 13.33
CA ALA A 42 -3.64 17.76 12.64
C ALA A 42 -4.96 18.52 12.88
N ARG A 43 -5.22 18.94 14.12
CA ARG A 43 -6.39 19.76 14.46
C ARG A 43 -6.35 21.15 13.84
N GLU A 44 -5.20 21.82 13.89
CA GLU A 44 -5.00 23.14 13.26
C GLU A 44 -5.33 23.10 11.76
N LEU A 45 -4.91 22.01 11.10
CA LEU A 45 -5.13 21.80 9.67
C LEU A 45 -6.47 21.14 9.33
N HIS A 46 -7.33 20.84 10.31
CA HIS A 46 -8.62 20.16 10.13
C HIS A 46 -8.53 18.80 9.42
N VAL A 47 -7.46 18.05 9.71
CA VAL A 47 -7.18 16.70 9.17
C VAL A 47 -6.99 15.68 10.29
N ASP A 48 -7.70 15.86 11.40
CA ASP A 48 -7.59 15.03 12.61
C ASP A 48 -8.47 13.77 12.59
N ASN A 49 -9.15 13.47 11.47
CA ASN A 49 -9.92 12.25 11.31
C ASN A 49 -9.00 11.02 11.19
N GLU A 50 -9.04 10.18 12.23
CA GLU A 50 -8.26 8.94 12.36
C GLU A 50 -9.02 7.70 11.83
N LEU A 51 -10.27 7.86 11.35
CA LEU A 51 -11.05 6.79 10.73
C LEU A 51 -11.03 6.91 9.20
N ASN A 52 -10.40 5.94 8.53
CA ASN A 52 -10.12 5.98 7.10
C ASN A 52 -10.68 4.76 6.35
N PRO A 53 -12.02 4.61 6.29
CA PRO A 53 -12.64 3.45 5.66
C PRO A 53 -12.28 3.36 4.18
N GLY A 54 -11.97 2.16 3.73
CA GLY A 54 -11.62 1.90 2.34
C GLY A 54 -11.47 0.43 2.02
N LEU A 55 -11.29 0.15 0.73
CA LEU A 55 -11.08 -1.20 0.22
C LEU A 55 -9.96 -1.20 -0.82
N GLY A 56 -9.26 -2.32 -0.88
CA GLY A 56 -8.20 -2.56 -1.85
C GLY A 56 -7.98 -4.03 -2.10
N LEU A 57 -7.09 -4.30 -3.05
CA LEU A 57 -6.62 -5.63 -3.38
C LEU A 57 -5.10 -5.67 -3.19
N ARG A 58 -4.64 -6.81 -2.69
CA ARG A 58 -3.24 -7.19 -2.66
C ARG A 58 -3.06 -8.41 -3.54
N TYR A 59 -2.07 -8.38 -4.40
CA TYR A 59 -1.56 -9.56 -5.09
C TYR A 59 -0.17 -9.87 -4.56
N ARG A 60 0.06 -11.11 -4.16
CA ARG A 60 1.32 -11.58 -3.58
C ARG A 60 1.89 -12.68 -4.45
N VAL A 61 3.16 -12.55 -4.84
CA VAL A 61 3.89 -13.55 -5.63
C VAL A 61 5.11 -14.00 -4.83
N PRO A 62 5.14 -15.25 -4.33
CA PRO A 62 6.32 -15.79 -3.68
C PRO A 62 7.53 -15.75 -4.60
N ARG A 63 8.66 -15.20 -4.10
CA ARG A 63 9.91 -15.13 -4.86
C ARG A 63 10.93 -16.16 -4.38
N ASP A 64 10.99 -16.40 -3.08
CA ASP A 64 11.76 -17.45 -2.40
C ASP A 64 11.16 -17.71 -1.00
N GLU A 65 11.83 -18.50 -0.15
CA GLU A 65 11.35 -18.85 1.19
C GLU A 65 11.23 -17.66 2.16
N ARG A 66 11.87 -16.53 1.86
CA ARG A 66 11.94 -15.36 2.75
C ARG A 66 11.41 -14.08 2.10
N LEU A 67 11.10 -14.07 0.82
CA LEU A 67 10.74 -12.86 0.09
C LEU A 67 9.55 -13.09 -0.81
N ASP A 68 8.59 -12.18 -0.74
CA ASP A 68 7.48 -12.10 -1.69
C ASP A 68 7.47 -10.74 -2.39
N TRP A 69 7.09 -10.74 -3.67
CA TRP A 69 6.66 -9.51 -4.34
C TRP A 69 5.21 -9.20 -3.96
N ILE A 70 4.92 -7.93 -3.70
CA ILE A 70 3.57 -7.45 -3.38
C ILE A 70 3.16 -6.35 -4.35
N PHE A 71 1.89 -6.39 -4.74
CA PHE A 71 1.24 -5.37 -5.55
C PHE A 71 -0.06 -4.99 -4.87
N ASP A 72 -0.21 -3.72 -4.54
CA ASP A 72 -1.38 -3.20 -3.86
C ASP A 72 -2.09 -2.18 -4.74
N THR A 73 -3.41 -2.15 -4.68
CA THR A 73 -4.22 -1.08 -5.25
C THR A 73 -5.48 -0.89 -4.43
N GLY A 74 -5.97 0.34 -4.34
CA GLY A 74 -7.18 0.59 -3.56
C GLY A 74 -7.55 2.06 -3.44
N PHE A 75 -8.60 2.28 -2.65
CA PHE A 75 -9.06 3.60 -2.29
C PHE A 75 -9.56 3.63 -0.84
N TYR A 76 -9.49 4.79 -0.22
CA TYR A 76 -9.99 5.03 1.13
C TYR A 76 -10.41 6.48 1.32
N ARG A 77 -11.14 6.76 2.41
CA ARG A 77 -11.41 8.11 2.88
C ARG A 77 -10.22 8.60 3.71
N ASP A 78 -9.51 9.62 3.24
CA ASP A 78 -8.37 10.17 3.98
C ASP A 78 -8.78 11.01 5.20
N SER A 79 -7.81 11.58 5.91
CA SER A 79 -8.06 12.35 7.12
C SER A 79 -8.75 13.70 6.89
N GLY A 80 -8.77 14.20 5.65
CA GLY A 80 -9.61 15.33 5.24
C GLY A 80 -10.99 14.90 4.72
N ARG A 81 -11.35 13.62 4.86
CA ARG A 81 -12.57 12.99 4.34
C ARG A 81 -12.67 12.97 2.81
N ASN A 82 -11.58 13.22 2.10
CA ASN A 82 -11.51 13.10 0.64
C ASN A 82 -11.28 11.65 0.24
N ARG A 83 -11.52 11.33 -1.04
CA ARG A 83 -11.23 9.99 -1.57
C ARG A 83 -9.78 9.95 -2.05
N ALA A 84 -8.96 9.15 -1.37
CA ALA A 84 -7.62 8.84 -1.79
C ALA A 84 -7.60 7.58 -2.65
N PHE A 85 -6.75 7.57 -3.68
CA PHE A 85 -6.47 6.41 -4.52
C PHE A 85 -4.98 6.11 -4.47
N PHE A 86 -4.64 4.82 -4.55
CA PHE A 86 -3.25 4.42 -4.65
C PHE A 86 -3.07 3.11 -5.40
N ALA A 87 -1.87 2.93 -5.92
CA ALA A 87 -1.37 1.67 -6.45
C ALA A 87 0.13 1.59 -6.16
N GLY A 88 0.63 0.42 -5.77
CA GLY A 88 2.02 0.26 -5.39
C GLY A 88 2.55 -1.13 -5.68
N ALA A 89 3.87 -1.21 -5.79
CA ALA A 89 4.59 -2.46 -5.91
C ALA A 89 5.78 -2.44 -4.94
N GLY A 90 6.10 -3.59 -4.37
CA GLY A 90 7.11 -3.69 -3.33
C GLY A 90 7.54 -5.12 -3.06
N ALA A 91 8.38 -5.27 -2.04
CA ALA A 91 8.81 -6.57 -1.55
C ALA A 91 8.48 -6.71 -0.06
N SER A 92 8.18 -7.93 0.36
CA SER A 92 7.86 -8.31 1.74
C SER A 92 8.82 -9.40 2.20
N TRP A 93 9.70 -9.07 3.14
CA TRP A 93 10.66 -9.99 3.74
C TRP A 93 10.08 -10.66 4.99
N HIS A 94 10.25 -11.98 5.11
CA HIS A 94 9.80 -12.80 6.23
C HIS A 94 10.84 -12.74 7.34
N ALA A 95 10.64 -11.83 8.29
CA ALA A 95 11.57 -11.63 9.41
C ALA A 95 11.45 -12.73 10.47
N THR A 96 10.23 -13.24 10.69
CA THR A 96 9.94 -14.41 11.54
C THR A 96 8.80 -15.23 10.91
N GLY A 97 8.33 -16.29 11.57
CA GLY A 97 7.18 -17.07 11.09
C GLY A 97 5.87 -16.29 11.00
N HIS A 98 5.75 -15.14 11.67
CA HIS A 98 4.56 -14.29 11.62
C HIS A 98 4.84 -12.84 11.24
N LEU A 99 6.04 -12.32 11.50
CA LEU A 99 6.39 -10.94 11.22
C LEU A 99 7.03 -10.84 9.83
N ARG A 100 6.51 -9.91 9.04
CA ARG A 100 7.09 -9.51 7.76
C ARG A 100 7.38 -8.02 7.76
N LEU A 101 8.49 -7.64 7.13
CA LEU A 101 8.86 -6.25 6.88
C LEU A 101 8.83 -6.01 5.38
N ALA A 102 8.09 -5.01 4.95
CA ALA A 102 7.89 -4.71 3.56
C ALA A 102 8.25 -3.26 3.24
N GLY A 103 8.64 -3.03 1.99
CA GLY A 103 8.83 -1.71 1.42
C GLY A 103 8.18 -1.67 0.05
N ALA A 104 7.39 -0.63 -0.21
CA ALA A 104 6.70 -0.45 -1.50
C ALA A 104 6.91 0.96 -2.06
N LEU A 105 7.08 1.06 -3.38
CA LEU A 105 6.91 2.31 -4.09
C LEU A 105 5.44 2.44 -4.44
N THR A 106 4.81 3.48 -3.93
CA THR A 106 3.36 3.67 -4.04
C THR A 106 3.06 4.95 -4.77
N PHE A 107 2.36 4.83 -5.89
CA PHE A 107 1.64 5.93 -6.51
C PHE A 107 0.42 6.27 -5.66
N PHE A 108 0.19 7.55 -5.37
CA PHE A 108 -0.96 8.00 -4.61
C PHE A 108 -1.50 9.33 -5.12
N LYS A 109 -2.82 9.53 -4.96
CA LYS A 109 -3.55 10.77 -5.27
C LYS A 109 -4.57 11.04 -4.17
N SER A 110 -4.49 12.20 -3.53
CA SER A 110 -5.38 12.64 -2.45
C SER A 110 -5.43 14.16 -2.41
N ASP A 111 -6.63 14.72 -2.29
CA ASP A 111 -6.79 16.18 -2.14
C ASP A 111 -6.17 16.69 -0.84
N THR A 112 -6.14 15.86 0.21
CA THR A 112 -5.56 16.18 1.51
C THR A 112 -4.03 16.13 1.50
N TYR A 113 -3.43 15.10 0.92
CA TYR A 113 -1.97 14.94 1.01
C TYR A 113 -1.26 15.73 -0.08
N ASN A 114 -1.66 15.57 -1.32
CA ASN A 114 -0.91 16.12 -2.46
C ASN A 114 -1.74 17.06 -3.34
N ARG A 115 -2.77 17.69 -2.77
CA ARG A 115 -3.63 18.66 -3.47
C ARG A 115 -4.20 18.07 -4.76
N GLY A 116 -4.51 16.77 -4.75
CA GLY A 116 -5.05 16.04 -5.89
C GLY A 116 -4.03 15.76 -7.00
N ARG A 117 -2.76 16.09 -6.83
CA ARG A 117 -1.70 15.76 -7.79
C ARG A 117 -1.29 14.30 -7.61
N ALA A 118 -0.85 13.64 -8.66
CA ALA A 118 -0.24 12.32 -8.52
C ALA A 118 1.16 12.44 -7.89
N GLY A 119 1.53 11.53 -7.01
CA GLY A 119 2.87 11.41 -6.45
C GLY A 119 3.30 9.97 -6.24
N ILE A 120 4.60 9.75 -6.04
CA ILE A 120 5.17 8.44 -5.68
C ILE A 120 5.90 8.60 -4.35
N ALA A 121 5.66 7.68 -3.42
CA ALA A 121 6.37 7.64 -2.14
C ALA A 121 6.85 6.22 -1.82
N PRO A 122 8.07 6.06 -1.28
CA PRO A 122 8.47 4.83 -0.63
C PRO A 122 7.76 4.71 0.71
N LEU A 123 7.11 3.57 0.94
CA LEU A 123 6.34 3.28 2.14
C LEU A 123 6.90 2.04 2.85
N PRO A 124 7.50 2.19 4.04
CA PRO A 124 7.85 1.05 4.89
C PRO A 124 6.58 0.51 5.58
N VAL A 125 6.46 -0.81 5.62
CA VAL A 125 5.31 -1.52 6.18
C VAL A 125 5.80 -2.64 7.09
N ALA A 126 5.20 -2.75 8.27
CA ALA A 126 5.30 -3.93 9.12
C ALA A 126 4.00 -4.72 9.04
N VAL A 127 4.10 -6.03 8.93
CA VAL A 127 2.95 -6.92 8.78
C VAL A 127 3.06 -8.05 9.79
N TRP A 128 2.04 -8.22 10.60
CA TRP A 128 1.89 -9.42 11.42
C TRP A 128 0.84 -10.33 10.77
N GLU A 129 1.24 -11.53 10.37
CA GLU A 129 0.46 -12.41 9.51
C GLU A 129 0.12 -13.75 10.20
N THR A 130 -1.12 -14.15 9.98
CA THR A 130 -1.66 -15.49 10.20
C THR A 130 -2.06 -16.10 8.86
N ARG A 131 -2.55 -17.35 8.83
CA ARG A 131 -2.97 -18.00 7.57
C ARG A 131 -4.08 -17.24 6.82
N ALA A 132 -5.05 -16.68 7.56
CA ALA A 132 -6.24 -16.06 6.97
C ALA A 132 -6.22 -14.53 7.00
N VAL A 133 -5.44 -13.92 7.90
CA VAL A 133 -5.47 -12.47 8.15
C VAL A 133 -4.07 -11.92 8.37
N SER A 134 -3.80 -10.76 7.78
CA SER A 134 -2.63 -9.92 8.09
C SER A 134 -3.04 -8.59 8.71
N PHE A 135 -2.35 -8.20 9.77
CA PHE A 135 -2.41 -6.89 10.39
C PHE A 135 -1.27 -6.04 9.84
N ASN A 136 -1.59 -4.97 9.14
CA ASN A 136 -0.59 -4.14 8.46
C ASN A 136 -0.47 -2.78 9.15
N LEU A 137 0.76 -2.30 9.26
CA LEU A 137 1.12 -0.98 9.75
C LEU A 137 2.04 -0.32 8.74
N VAL A 138 1.70 0.88 8.28
CA VAL A 138 2.57 1.72 7.44
C VAL A 138 2.97 2.97 8.19
N PHE A 139 4.21 3.43 7.98
CA PHE A 139 4.66 4.72 8.45
C PHE A 139 4.78 5.71 7.28
N PHE A 140 4.04 6.81 7.36
CA PHE A 140 4.14 7.93 6.45
C PHE A 140 5.04 9.00 7.10
N PRO A 141 6.29 9.17 6.64
CA PRO A 141 7.16 10.20 7.17
C PRO A 141 6.62 11.60 6.83
N LYS A 142 7.05 12.59 7.62
CA LYS A 142 6.90 13.99 7.26
C LYS A 142 7.81 14.27 6.07
N VAL A 143 7.23 14.74 4.97
CA VAL A 143 7.96 15.14 3.77
C VAL A 143 7.58 16.59 3.48
N PRO A 144 8.53 17.54 3.51
CA PRO A 144 8.25 18.93 3.15
C PRO A 144 7.46 19.00 1.84
N GLU A 145 6.46 19.90 1.79
CA GLU A 145 5.60 20.15 0.62
C GLU A 145 4.59 19.04 0.22
N THR A 146 4.70 17.83 0.78
CA THR A 146 3.79 16.70 0.49
C THR A 146 3.01 16.23 1.72
N ASN A 147 3.65 16.16 2.88
CA ASN A 147 2.97 15.74 4.10
C ASN A 147 3.61 16.44 5.30
N SER A 148 2.84 17.32 5.94
CA SER A 148 3.30 18.11 7.07
C SER A 148 3.25 17.36 8.40
N ILE A 149 2.56 16.22 8.47
CA ILE A 149 2.31 15.45 9.69
C ILE A 149 2.72 13.99 9.48
N ALA A 150 3.65 13.50 10.29
CA ALA A 150 3.97 12.07 10.27
C ALA A 150 2.77 11.24 10.79
N THR A 151 2.44 10.16 10.09
CA THR A 151 1.21 9.40 10.32
C THR A 151 1.48 7.90 10.28
N LEU A 152 0.83 7.14 11.17
CA LEU A 152 0.74 5.69 11.08
C LEU A 152 -0.59 5.31 10.43
N GLY A 153 -0.57 4.39 9.48
CA GLY A 153 -1.79 3.83 8.87
C GLY A 153 -1.93 2.35 9.20
N PHE A 154 -3.16 1.88 9.37
CA PHE A 154 -3.46 0.48 9.71
C PHE A 154 -4.56 -0.08 8.82
N TRP A 155 -4.39 -1.33 8.41
CA TRP A 155 -5.40 -2.08 7.66
C TRP A 155 -5.27 -3.58 7.89
N LEU A 156 -6.36 -4.29 7.61
CA LEU A 156 -6.37 -5.74 7.57
C LEU A 156 -6.25 -6.20 6.12
N THR A 157 -5.52 -7.28 5.89
CA THR A 157 -5.61 -8.06 4.65
C THR A 157 -6.27 -9.39 4.97
N LEU A 158 -7.37 -9.69 4.30
CA LEU A 158 -8.02 -11.00 4.36
C LEU A 158 -7.53 -11.85 3.21
N TRP A 159 -7.14 -13.10 3.48
CA TRP A 159 -6.64 -14.06 2.48
C TRP A 159 -7.67 -15.17 2.26
N PRO A 160 -8.53 -15.07 1.22
CA PRO A 160 -9.60 -16.04 0.99
C PRO A 160 -9.11 -17.47 0.70
N GLY A 161 -7.85 -17.63 0.27
CA GLY A 161 -7.24 -18.95 0.03
C GLY A 161 -6.55 -19.59 1.24
N GLY A 162 -6.61 -18.97 2.42
CA GLY A 162 -5.86 -19.40 3.62
C GLY A 162 -6.53 -20.42 4.53
N TRP A 163 -7.58 -21.12 4.06
CA TRP A 163 -8.38 -22.08 4.83
C TRP A 163 -7.95 -23.53 4.59
#